data_AF-A0A3L6P9K9-F1
#
_entry.id   AF-A0A3L6P9K9-F1
#
_cell.length_a   1.000
_cell.length_b   1.000
_cell.length_c   1.000
_cell.angle_alpha   90.00
_cell.angle_beta   90.00
_cell.angle_gamma   90.00
#
_symmetry.space_group_name_H-M   'P 1'
#
loop_
_entity.id
_entity.type
_entity.pdbx_description
1 polymer ?
#
loop_
_entity_poly.entity_id
_entity_poly.type
_entity_poly.pdbx_seq_one_letter_code
_entity_poly.pdbx_strand_id
1 'polypeptide(L)'
;MLIELGQGVVLPEEKVYHTVPVQDGYVVVKIDHVHQNEEAIPLDIPLPDAEIFTLGDARNTRIQWKKSGILIPPIGRSSSIGWCTKADTHPSS
;
A
#
# COMPACT_ATOMS: atom_id res chain seq x y z
N MET A 1 5.62 -8.82 -20.43
CA MET A 1 5.90 -7.40 -20.12
C MET A 1 5.33 -7.12 -18.75
N LEU A 2 6.12 -6.55 -17.84
CA LEU A 2 5.64 -6.09 -16.54
C LEU A 2 5.29 -4.60 -16.67
N ILE A 3 4.15 -4.21 -16.11
CA ILE A 3 3.70 -2.82 -16.07
C ILE A 3 3.56 -2.45 -14.60
N GLU A 4 4.14 -1.32 -14.20
CA GLU A 4 3.93 -0.75 -12.89
C GLU A 4 2.54 -0.11 -12.87
N LEU A 5 1.65 -0.58 -11.99
CA LEU A 5 0.29 -0.04 -11.84
C LEU A 5 0.23 1.04 -10.76
N GLY A 6 1.10 0.92 -9.76
CA GLY A 6 1.16 1.83 -8.62
C GLY A 6 2.28 1.47 -7.65
N GLN A 7 2.45 2.32 -6.65
CA GLN A 7 3.44 2.20 -5.60
C GLN A 7 2.77 2.25 -4.24
N GLY A 8 3.36 1.54 -3.28
CA GLY A 8 2.86 1.51 -1.91
C GLY A 8 3.78 0.78 -0.95
N VAL A 9 3.40 0.85 0.33
CA VAL A 9 4.11 0.21 1.44
C VAL A 9 3.38 -1.07 1.83
N VAL A 10 4.11 -2.19 1.82
CA VAL A 10 3.60 -3.50 2.25
C VAL A 10 3.61 -3.58 3.78
N LEU A 11 2.51 -4.05 4.37
CA LEU A 11 2.30 -4.20 5.81
C LEU A 11 2.09 -5.69 6.15
N PRO A 12 3.16 -6.51 6.22
CA PRO A 12 3.05 -7.97 6.34
C PRO A 12 2.54 -8.46 7.71
N GLU A 13 2.64 -7.61 8.73
CA GLU A 13 2.18 -7.89 10.09
C GLU A 13 0.67 -7.68 10.25
N GLU A 14 0.03 -6.90 9.37
CA GLU A 14 -1.43 -6.73 9.39
C GLU A 14 -2.11 -8.02 8.91
N LYS A 15 -2.80 -8.70 9.83
CA LYS A 15 -3.51 -9.97 9.58
C LYS A 15 -5.01 -9.79 9.36
N VAL A 16 -5.54 -8.63 9.72
CA VAL A 16 -6.95 -8.26 9.57
C VAL A 16 -6.99 -6.87 8.97
N TYR A 17 -7.82 -6.67 7.96
CA TYR A 17 -8.09 -5.35 7.38
C TYR A 17 -9.59 -5.06 7.45
N HIS A 18 -9.94 -3.91 8.03
CA HIS A 18 -11.31 -3.54 8.43
C HIS A 18 -11.91 -4.52 9.44
N THR A 19 -12.53 -5.58 8.96
CA THR A 19 -13.14 -6.67 9.74
C THR A 19 -12.87 -8.04 9.12
N VAL A 20 -12.15 -8.06 7.99
CA VAL A 20 -11.93 -9.24 7.17
C VAL A 20 -10.49 -9.73 7.36
N PRO A 21 -10.28 -11.03 7.65
CA PRO A 21 -8.95 -11.61 7.63
C PRO A 21 -8.26 -11.38 6.28
N VAL A 22 -6.95 -11.18 6.31
CA VAL A 22 -6.18 -11.11 5.07
C VAL A 22 -6.25 -12.46 4.36
N GLN A 23 -6.67 -12.45 3.10
CA GLN A 23 -6.83 -13.66 2.31
C GLN A 23 -5.47 -14.32 2.02
N ASP A 24 -5.47 -15.64 1.87
CA ASP A 24 -4.25 -16.36 1.53
C ASP A 24 -3.70 -15.88 0.17
N GLY A 25 -2.38 -15.73 0.09
CA GLY A 25 -1.72 -15.12 -1.08
C GLY A 25 -1.85 -13.58 -1.19
N TYR A 26 -2.57 -12.92 -0.28
CA TYR A 26 -2.68 -11.45 -0.22
C TYR A 26 -1.88 -10.87 0.97
N VAL A 27 -1.63 -9.56 0.91
CA VAL A 27 -1.02 -8.76 1.97
C VAL A 27 -1.65 -7.38 1.98
N VAL A 28 -1.69 -6.73 3.15
CA VAL A 28 -2.14 -5.33 3.20
C VAL A 28 -1.07 -4.43 2.62
N VAL A 29 -1.47 -3.54 1.72
CA VAL A 29 -0.61 -2.52 1.11
C VAL A 29 -1.27 -1.17 1.29
N LYS A 30 -0.52 -0.19 1.81
CA LYS A 30 -0.90 1.23 1.76
C LYS A 30 -0.48 1.78 0.41
N ILE A 31 -1.44 2.20 -0.40
CA ILE A 31 -1.18 2.71 -1.75
C ILE A 31 -0.83 4.19 -1.65
N ASP A 32 0.33 4.56 -2.18
CA ASP A 32 0.82 5.94 -2.22
C ASP A 32 0.59 6.58 -3.60
N HIS A 33 0.77 5.81 -4.68
CA HIS A 33 0.56 6.27 -6.04
C HIS A 33 -0.11 5.21 -6.92
N VAL A 34 -0.92 5.66 -7.87
CA VAL A 34 -1.55 4.85 -8.93
C VAL A 34 -1.45 5.65 -10.21
N HIS A 35 -0.99 5.01 -11.29
CA HIS A 35 -0.88 5.65 -12.60
C HIS A 35 -2.28 6.01 -13.13
N GLN A 36 -2.44 7.22 -13.66
CA GLN A 36 -3.75 7.75 -14.09
C GLN A 36 -4.48 6.83 -15.09
N ASN A 37 -3.74 6.18 -16.00
CA ASN A 37 -4.31 5.26 -16.98
C ASN A 37 -4.81 3.94 -16.39
N GLU A 38 -4.37 3.63 -15.17
CA GLU A 38 -4.63 2.36 -14.48
C GLU A 38 -5.67 2.52 -13.36
N GLU A 39 -6.19 3.73 -13.13
CA GLU A 39 -7.14 4.01 -12.04
C GLU A 39 -8.41 3.14 -12.14
N ALA A 40 -8.89 2.86 -13.34
CA ALA A 40 -10.11 2.08 -13.56
C ALA A 40 -9.93 0.56 -13.43
N ILE A 41 -8.71 0.07 -13.15
CA ILE A 41 -8.48 -1.35 -12.94
C ILE A 41 -9.22 -1.80 -11.67
N PRO A 42 -10.06 -2.86 -11.74
CA PRO A 42 -10.76 -3.36 -10.57
C PRO A 42 -9.82 -4.07 -9.61
N LEU A 43 -10.13 -3.97 -8.31
CA LEU A 43 -9.46 -4.74 -7.27
C LEU A 43 -9.96 -6.19 -7.29
N ASP A 44 -9.03 -7.13 -7.10
CA ASP A 44 -9.37 -8.54 -6.88
C ASP A 44 -10.33 -8.71 -5.68
N ILE A 45 -10.11 -7.92 -4.64
CA ILE A 45 -10.92 -7.89 -3.42
C ILE A 45 -11.45 -6.46 -3.22
N PRO A 46 -12.70 -6.18 -3.63
CA PRO A 46 -13.32 -4.88 -3.39
C PRO A 46 -13.67 -4.69 -1.91
N LEU A 47 -13.79 -3.43 -1.49
CA LEU A 47 -14.29 -3.04 -0.17
C LEU A 47 -15.56 -2.18 -0.32
N PRO A 48 -16.75 -2.82 -0.39
CA PRO A 48 -18.01 -2.11 -0.58
C PRO A 48 -18.31 -1.09 0.51
N ASP A 49 -18.00 -1.42 1.77
CA ASP A 49 -18.26 -0.56 2.93
C ASP A 49 -17.48 0.76 2.88
N ALA A 50 -16.36 0.79 2.16
CA ALA A 50 -15.51 1.96 1.99
C ALA A 50 -15.58 2.54 0.57
N GLU A 51 -16.50 2.04 -0.27
CA GLU A 51 -16.66 2.42 -1.69
C GLU A 51 -15.38 2.27 -2.53
N ILE A 52 -14.51 1.31 -2.18
CA ILE A 52 -13.24 1.07 -2.86
C ILE A 52 -13.38 -0.15 -3.78
N PHE A 53 -13.40 0.08 -5.09
CA PHE A 53 -13.60 -0.97 -6.10
C PHE A 53 -12.45 -1.05 -7.10
N THR A 54 -11.73 0.05 -7.30
CA THR A 54 -10.68 0.19 -8.30
C THR A 54 -9.35 0.61 -7.68
N LEU A 55 -8.26 0.53 -8.46
CA LEU A 55 -6.97 1.06 -8.04
C LEU A 55 -7.03 2.56 -7.77
N GLY A 56 -7.78 3.31 -8.56
CA GLY A 56 -7.99 4.74 -8.37
C GLY A 56 -8.60 5.05 -7.00
N ASP A 57 -9.65 4.31 -6.62
CA ASP A 57 -10.30 4.47 -5.30
C ASP A 57 -9.36 4.11 -4.16
N ALA A 58 -8.44 3.16 -4.39
CA ALA A 58 -7.46 2.73 -3.41
C ALA A 58 -6.35 3.76 -3.13
N ARG A 59 -6.26 4.86 -3.90
CA ARG A 59 -5.23 5.88 -3.70
C ARG A 59 -5.30 6.46 -2.27
N ASN A 60 -4.16 6.50 -1.59
CA ASN A 60 -4.01 6.97 -0.20
C ASN A 60 -4.75 6.13 0.86
N THR A 61 -5.27 4.95 0.52
CA THR A 61 -5.84 4.01 1.48
C THR A 61 -5.05 2.71 1.54
N ARG A 62 -5.52 1.77 2.34
CA ARG A 62 -5.00 0.41 2.45
C ARG A 62 -5.90 -0.54 1.67
N ILE A 63 -5.34 -1.56 1.07
CA ILE A 63 -6.10 -2.63 0.43
C ILE A 63 -5.37 -3.96 0.57
N GLN A 64 -6.09 -5.06 0.37
CA GLN A 64 -5.45 -6.36 0.21
C GLN A 64 -4.96 -6.51 -1.23
N TRP A 65 -3.65 -6.66 -1.41
CA TRP A 65 -3.03 -6.84 -2.73
C TRP A 65 -2.40 -8.22 -2.84
N LYS A 66 -2.51 -8.83 -4.02
CA LYS A 66 -1.98 -10.16 -4.29
C LYS A 66 -0.45 -10.15 -4.30
N LYS A 67 0.19 -10.97 -3.46
CA LYS A 67 1.67 -11.02 -3.33
C LYS A 67 2.38 -11.25 -4.65
N SER A 68 1.80 -12.03 -5.56
CA SER A 68 2.39 -12.31 -6.89
C SER A 68 2.47 -11.10 -7.81
N GLY A 69 1.70 -10.04 -7.55
CA GLY A 69 1.72 -8.80 -8.32
C GLY A 69 2.62 -7.72 -7.71
N ILE A 70 3.29 -7.99 -6.59
CA ILE A 70 4.10 -7.02 -5.87
C ILE A 70 5.58 -7.25 -6.20
N LEU A 71 6.24 -6.21 -6.68
CA LEU A 71 7.69 -6.18 -6.87
C LEU A 71 8.31 -5.26 -5.82
N ILE A 72 9.11 -5.84 -4.92
CA ILE A 72 9.85 -5.08 -3.90
C ILE A 72 11.23 -4.74 -4.50
N PRO A 73 11.56 -3.45 -4.69
CA PRO A 73 12.87 -3.08 -5.19
C PRO A 73 13.97 -3.45 -4.19
N PRO A 74 15.22 -3.69 -4.65
CA PRO A 74 16.34 -3.94 -3.75
C PRO A 74 16.56 -2.77 -2.79
N ILE A 75 16.90 -3.11 -1.55
CA ILE A 75 17.18 -2.17 -0.47
C ILE A 75 18.30 -1.20 -0.91
N GLY A 76 18.05 0.10 -0.83
CA GLY A 76 18.98 1.16 -1.26
C GLY A 76 18.39 2.14 -2.26
N ARG A 77 17.28 1.78 -2.92
CA ARG A 77 16.39 2.75 -3.57
C ARG A 77 15.32 3.16 -2.57
N SER A 78 15.70 4.05 -1.66
CA SER A 78 14.72 4.72 -0.82
C SER A 78 13.86 5.60 -1.73
N SER A 79 12.64 5.19 -2.03
CA SER A 79 11.61 6.17 -2.38
C SER A 79 11.50 7.08 -1.16
N SER A 80 11.87 8.35 -1.35
CA SER A 80 11.98 9.38 -0.32
C SER A 80 10.65 9.60 0.39
N ILE A 81 10.28 8.68 1.27
CA ILE A 81 9.27 8.89 2.29
C ILE A 81 10.04 9.65 3.37
N GLY A 82 9.81 10.96 3.41
CA GLY A 82 10.34 11.84 4.45
C GLY A 82 9.86 11.37 5.81
N TRP A 83 10.65 10.50 6.43
CA TRP A 83 10.59 10.29 7.86
C TRP A 83 11.14 11.57 8.49
N CYS A 84 10.24 12.50 8.83
CA CYS A 84 10.56 13.55 9.78
C CYS A 84 10.84 12.88 11.13
N THR A 85 12.09 12.48 11.37
CA THR A 85 12.56 12.18 12.71
C THR A 85 12.47 13.49 13.49
N LYS A 86 11.47 13.62 14.37
CA LYS A 86 11.53 14.61 15.43
C LYS A 86 12.82 14.35 16.19
N ALA A 87 13.74 15.30 16.14
CA ALA A 87 14.92 15.29 16.97
C ALA A 87 14.48 15.29 18.44
N ASP A 88 14.98 14.32 19.20
CA ASP A 88 14.95 14.33 20.65
C ASP A 88 15.70 15.56 21.16
N THR A 89 14.97 16.57 21.63
CA THR A 89 15.56 17.64 22.44
C THR A 89 15.68 17.12 23.87
N HIS A 90 16.88 16.65 24.21
CA HIS A 90 17.35 16.54 25.59
C HIS A 90 17.31 17.93 26.26
N PRO A 91 16.68 18.13 27.42
CA PRO A 91 17.02 19.27 28.26
C PRO A 91 18.28 18.92 29.05
N SER A 92 19.31 19.75 28.88
CA SER A 92 20.48 19.78 29.76
C SER A 92 20.28 20.82 30.86
N SER A 93 20.68 20.42 32.07
CA SER A 93 20.94 21.17 33.30
C SER A 93 19.77 21.77 34.07
#